data_AF-A0A1F6ZTU5-F1
#
_entry.id   AF-A0A1F6ZTU5-F1
#
_cell.length_a   1.000
_cell.length_b   1.000
_cell.length_c   1.000
_cell.angle_alpha   90.00
_cell.angle_beta   90.00
_cell.angle_gamma   90.00
#
_symmetry.space_group_name_H-M   'P 1'
#
loop_
_entity.id
_entity.type
_entity.pdbx_description
1 polymer ?
#
loop_
_entity_poly.entity_id
_entity_poly.type
_entity_poly.pdbx_seq_one_letter_code
_entity_poly.pdbx_strand_id
1 'polypeptide(L)' 'MKQNDIRKLHELESLDLAQKLSELRRSFVSLRLQKFAGKLTNQAQVSHLAKDIARVLTVMKEKTKVIA' A
#
# COMPACT_ATOMS: atom_id res chain seq x y z
N MET A 1 -4.67 -9.95 4.31
CA MET A 1 -3.85 -10.55 3.23
C MET A 1 -2.85 -11.53 3.82
N LYS A 2 -2.54 -12.59 3.07
CA LYS A 2 -1.65 -13.70 3.45
C LYS A 2 -0.19 -13.22 3.48
N GLN A 3 0.59 -13.81 4.36
CA GLN A 3 1.99 -13.52 4.68
C GLN A 3 2.96 -13.50 3.47
N ASN A 4 2.53 -14.02 2.31
CA ASN A 4 3.32 -14.12 1.08
C ASN A 4 3.58 -12.79 0.35
N ASP A 5 2.83 -11.72 0.63
CA ASP A 5 2.97 -10.47 -0.12
C ASP A 5 4.23 -9.67 0.28
N ILE A 6 4.73 -9.82 1.51
CA ILE A 6 5.91 -9.07 1.99
C ILE A 6 7.18 -9.54 1.25
N ARG A 7 7.37 -10.85 1.09
CA ARG A 7 8.54 -11.40 0.37
C ARG A 7 8.56 -10.95 -1.08
N LYS A 8 7.41 -10.94 -1.76
CA LYS A 8 7.26 -10.43 -3.13
C LYS A 8 7.57 -8.93 -3.24
N LEU A 9 7.24 -8.13 -2.22
CA LEU A 9 7.61 -6.71 -2.17
C LEU A 9 9.12 -6.48 -2.06
N HIS A 10 9.87 -7.38 -1.42
CA HIS A 10 11.33 -7.29 -1.37
C HIS A 10 11.99 -7.64 -2.72
N GLU A 11 11.41 -8.59 -3.46
CA GLU A 11 11.88 -9.00 -4.79
C GLU A 11 11.64 -7.92 -5.86
N LEU A 12 10.61 -7.08 -5.68
CA LEU A 12 10.28 -5.98 -6.60
C LEU A 12 11.32 -4.85 -6.56
N GLU A 13 11.67 -4.31 -7.72
CA GLU A 13 12.62 -3.21 -7.84
C GLU A 13 12.10 -1.93 -7.17
N SER A 14 13.00 -1.04 -6.75
CA SER A 14 12.65 0.21 -6.05
C SER A 14 11.67 1.10 -6.82
N LEU A 15 11.73 1.03 -8.16
CA LEU A 15 10.88 1.79 -9.07
C LEU A 15 9.45 1.23 -9.11
N ASP A 16 9.32 -0.10 -9.06
CA ASP A 16 8.05 -0.81 -9.08
C ASP A 16 7.28 -0.63 -7.76
N LEU A 17 8.01 -0.56 -6.63
CA LEU A 17 7.44 -0.19 -5.32
C LEU A 17 6.85 1.22 -5.31
N ALA A 18 7.51 2.19 -5.97
CA ALA A 18 7.01 3.55 -6.07
C ALA A 18 5.74 3.66 -6.92
N GLN A 19 5.67 2.90 -8.02
CA GLN A 19 4.45 2.81 -8.84
C GLN A 19 3.29 2.22 -8.03
N LYS A 20 3.53 1.11 -7.33
CA LYS A 20 2.53 0.46 -6.47
C LYS A 20 2.03 1.37 -5.35
N LEU A 21 2.91 2.17 -4.76
CA LEU A 21 2.54 3.17 -3.76
C LEU A 21 1.59 4.23 -4.34
N SER A 22 1.83 4.67 -5.57
CA SER A 22 0.98 5.65 -6.26
C SER A 22 -0.42 5.08 -6.52
N GLU A 23 -0.50 3.84 -6.98
CA GLU A 23 -1.77 3.14 -7.21
C GLU A 23 -2.57 2.97 -5.91
N LEU A 24 -1.92 2.49 -4.84
CA LEU A 24 -2.54 2.32 -3.53
C LEU A 24 -3.06 3.65 -2.97
N ARG A 25 -2.33 4.75 -3.16
CA ARG A 25 -2.79 6.10 -2.77
C ARG A 25 -4.02 6.54 -3.56
N ARG A 26 -4.06 6.30 -4.88
CA ARG A 26 -5.24 6.63 -5.70
C ARG A 26 -6.47 5.88 -5.23
N SER A 27 -6.32 4.58 -4.99
CA SER A 27 -7.39 3.74 -4.44
C SER A 27 -7.83 4.20 -3.05
N PHE A 28 -6.90 4.68 -2.21
CA PHE A 28 -7.23 5.22 -0.89
C PHE A 28 -8.07 6.50 -0.98
N VAL A 29 -7.72 7.40 -1.90
CA VAL A 29 -8.49 8.64 -2.13
C VAL A 29 -9.89 8.30 -2.66
N SER A 30 -9.99 7.37 -3.61
CA SER A 30 -11.28 6.90 -4.11
C SER A 30 -12.17 6.34 -2.99
N LEU A 31 -11.62 5.48 -2.11
CA LEU A 31 -12.35 4.96 -0.96
C LEU A 31 -12.74 6.06 0.05
N ARG A 32 -11.90 7.08 0.27
CA ARG A 32 -12.26 8.24 1.10
C ARG A 32 -13.41 9.04 0.50
N LEU A 33 -13.44 9.22 -0.82
CA LEU A 33 -14.53 9.88 -1.52
C LEU A 33 -15.83 9.06 -1.41
N GLN A 34 -15.76 7.73 -1.56
CA GLN A 34 -16.91 6.84 -1.35
C GLN A 34 -17.41 6.87 0.11
N LYS A 35 -16.49 6.96 1.08
CA LYS A 35 -16.81 7.16 2.50
C LYS A 35 -17.54 8.47 2.73
N PHE A 36 -17.05 9.56 2.15
CA PHE A 36 -17.69 10.86 2.24
C PHE A 36 -19.08 10.86 1.59
N ALA A 37 -19.23 10.18 0.45
CA ALA A 37 -20.50 10.04 -0.25
C ALA A 37 -21.52 9.12 0.46
N GLY A 38 -21.18 8.54 1.62
CA GLY A 38 -22.07 7.67 2.40
C GLY A 38 -22.37 6.32 1.77
N LYS A 39 -21.69 5.94 0.68
CA LYS A 39 -21.89 4.68 -0.07
C LYS A 39 -20.77 3.66 0.18
N LEU A 40 -20.09 3.75 1.31
CA LEU A 40 -18.96 2.85 1.59
C LEU A 40 -19.48 1.45 1.94
N THR A 41 -19.46 0.57 0.95
CA THR A 41 -19.89 -0.83 1.10
C THR A 41 -18.92 -1.66 1.92
N ASN A 42 -17.63 -1.27 2.01
CA ASN A 42 -16.62 -2.12 2.62
C ASN A 42 -15.56 -1.33 3.43
N GLN A 43 -15.89 -1.06 4.70
CA GLN A 43 -14.99 -0.41 5.66
C GLN A 43 -13.69 -1.21 5.92
N ALA A 44 -13.73 -2.55 5.80
CA ALA A 44 -12.56 -3.39 6.00
C ALA A 44 -11.47 -3.13 4.95
N GLN A 45 -11.86 -2.84 3.70
CA GLN A 45 -10.92 -2.53 2.62
C GLN A 45 -10.08 -1.28 2.91
N VAL A 46 -10.64 -0.26 3.56
CA VAL A 46 -9.90 0.95 3.96
C VAL A 46 -8.76 0.59 4.92
N SER A 47 -9.04 -0.28 5.90
CA SER A 47 -8.04 -0.72 6.87
C SER A 47 -6.97 -1.62 6.24
N HIS A 48 -7.34 -2.43 5.25
CA HIS A 48 -6.40 -3.25 4.47
C HIS A 48 -5.48 -2.37 3.64
N LEU A 49 -6.03 -1.42 2.88
CA LEU A 49 -5.26 -0.53 2.03
C LEU A 49 -4.26 0.31 2.83
N ALA A 50 -4.67 0.81 4.00
CA ALA A 50 -3.77 1.56 4.89
C ALA A 50 -2.60 0.69 5.38
N LYS A 51 -2.85 -0.57 5.73
CA LYS A 51 -1.80 -1.53 6.12
C LYS A 51 -0.87 -1.88 4.95
N ASP A 52 -1.39 -1.97 3.74
CA ASP A 52 -0.59 -2.27 2.56
C ASP A 52 0.33 -1.09 2.20
N ILE A 53 -0.17 0.15 2.28
CA ILE A 53 0.65 1.37 2.13
C ILE A 53 1.79 1.39 3.17
N ALA A 54 1.48 1.10 4.44
CA ALA A 54 2.48 1.08 5.49
C ALA A 54 3.58 0.03 5.22
N ARG A 55 3.21 -1.17 4.76
CA ARG A 55 4.19 -2.22 4.40
C ARG A 55 5.10 -1.79 3.25
N VAL A 56 4.55 -1.22 2.18
CA VAL A 56 5.36 -0.73 1.04
C VAL A 56 6.37 0.31 1.50
N LEU A 57 5.94 1.26 2.35
CA LEU A 57 6.83 2.27 2.92
C LEU A 57 7.93 1.66 3.80
N THR A 58 7.61 0.63 4.59
CA THR A 58 8.61 -0.09 5.38
C THR A 58 9.66 -0.76 4.49
N VAL A 59 9.24 -1.50 3.46
CA VAL A 59 10.16 -2.16 2.53
C VAL A 59 11.05 -1.15 1.80
N MET A 60 10.47 -0.03 1.33
CA MET A 60 11.25 1.05 0.73
C MET A 60 12.32 1.58 1.69
N LYS A 61 11.96 1.79 2.96
CA LYS A 61 12.90 2.29 3.98
C LYS A 61 13.99 1.28 4.33
N GLU A 62 13.65 -0.01 4.40
CA GLU A 62 14.62 -1.08 4.58
C GLU A 62 15.61 -1.14 3.42
N LYS A 63 15.13 -1.02 2.16
CA LYS A 63 16.02 -0.95 0.98
C LYS A 63 16.96 0.26 1.02
N THR A 64 16.47 1.44 1.40
CA THR A 64 17.33 2.62 1.54
C THR A 64 18.38 2.44 2.65
N LYS A 65 18.02 1.80 3.76
CA LYS A 65 18.93 1.59 4.90
C LYS A 65 20.05 0.60 4.60
N VAL A 66 19.82 -0.39 3.73
CA VAL A 66 20.84 -1.38 3.33
C VAL A 66 21.92 -0.77 2.43
N ILE A 67 21.64 0.35 1.77
CA ILE A 67 22.55 1.01 0.82
C ILE A 67 23.45 2.07 1.51
N ALA A 68 23.20 2.39 2.79
CA ALA A 68 23.97 3.35 3.59
C ALA A 68 24.93 2.62 4.55
#